data_AF-A0A7C0Y7J3-F1
#
_entry.id   AF-A0A7C0Y7J3-F1
#
_cell.length_a   1.000
_cell.length_b   1.000
_cell.length_c   1.000
_cell.angle_alpha   90.00
_cell.angle_beta   90.00
_cell.angle_gamma   90.00
#
_symmetry.space_group_name_H-M   'P 1'
#
loop_
_entity.id
_entity.type
_entity.pdbx_description
1 polymer ?
#
loop_
_entity_poly.entity_id
_entity_poly.type
_entity_poly.pdbx_seq_one_letter_code
_entity_poly.pdbx_strand_id
1 'polypeptide(L)'
;MSVTERFVRLCGEVGNLTKELTGVSVVDAYFGPAHLSPLRQPTNRSGLDLHAELMAVSDAANEELTDTPLRAAYVSSEARSLAGVCEWIDGGTMPYQKVAETLFSLKVHPYPDSLVERLRATVAEALSAPDDEALYDAVRIFQDEGLIEGAELEEWIGGTLEQRSTEVGRLFDERVFSKMGVRVTDNGVLYETVRGKPWSGYNYYQGNFKSVNQFNIDRRFNRDSIMGIVYHEYEHHVS
;
A
#
# COMPACT_ATOMS: atom_id res chain seq x y z
N MET A 1 25.02 2.18 -16.19
CA MET A 1 23.73 2.26 -15.47
C MET A 1 23.90 1.49 -14.19
N SER A 2 23.59 2.08 -13.04
CA SER A 2 23.74 1.38 -11.75
C SER A 2 22.73 0.22 -11.63
N VAL A 3 22.96 -0.71 -10.71
CA VAL A 3 21.96 -1.75 -10.40
C VAL A 3 20.60 -1.17 -9.99
N THR A 4 20.59 -0.03 -9.30
CA THR A 4 19.37 0.65 -8.88
C THR A 4 18.59 1.27 -10.05
N GLU A 5 19.29 1.87 -11.02
CA GLU A 5 18.66 2.39 -12.24
C GLU A 5 18.12 1.25 -13.11
N ARG A 6 18.87 0.14 -13.23
CA ARG A 6 18.39 -1.10 -13.89
C ARG A 6 17.11 -1.62 -13.24
N PHE A 7 17.08 -1.71 -11.91
CA PHE A 7 15.90 -2.14 -11.17
C PHE A 7 14.67 -1.27 -11.49
N VAL A 8 14.79 0.06 -11.35
CA VAL A 8 13.66 0.98 -11.61
C VAL A 8 13.17 0.89 -13.06
N ARG A 9 14.10 0.74 -14.02
CA ARG A 9 13.75 0.54 -15.43
C ARG A 9 12.89 -0.72 -15.61
N LEU A 10 13.32 -1.84 -15.03
CA LEU A 10 12.60 -3.11 -15.10
C LEU A 10 11.24 -3.03 -14.40
N CYS A 11 11.10 -2.30 -13.28
CA CYS A 11 9.78 -2.05 -12.69
C CYS A 11 8.81 -1.42 -13.70
N GLY A 12 9.28 -0.45 -14.49
CA GLY A 12 8.50 0.16 -15.56
C GLY A 12 8.14 -0.81 -16.68
N GLU A 13 9.08 -1.66 -17.10
CA GLU A 13 8.84 -2.68 -18.14
C GLU A 13 7.83 -3.75 -17.68
N VAL A 14 7.95 -4.26 -16.45
CA VAL A 14 6.95 -5.16 -15.84
C VAL A 14 5.61 -4.44 -15.66
N GLY A 15 5.65 -3.16 -15.27
CA GLY A 15 4.48 -2.29 -15.21
C GLY A 15 3.73 -2.15 -16.53
N ASN A 16 4.46 -2.08 -17.65
CA ASN A 16 3.86 -2.04 -18.98
C ASN A 16 3.26 -3.40 -19.37
N LEU A 17 3.99 -4.50 -19.14
CA LEU A 17 3.53 -5.86 -19.43
C LEU A 17 2.25 -6.21 -18.65
N THR A 18 2.26 -5.97 -17.34
CA THR A 18 1.11 -6.23 -16.45
C THR A 18 -0.11 -5.43 -16.87
N LYS A 19 0.07 -4.17 -17.26
CA LYS A 19 -1.01 -3.31 -17.75
C LYS A 19 -1.58 -3.81 -19.07
N GLU A 20 -0.74 -4.26 -20.00
CA GLU A 20 -1.19 -4.83 -21.27
C GLU A 20 -2.06 -6.07 -21.06
N LEU A 21 -1.65 -6.97 -20.15
CA LEU A 21 -2.32 -8.25 -19.96
C LEU A 21 -3.54 -8.19 -19.02
N THR A 22 -3.53 -7.29 -18.04
CA THR A 22 -4.55 -7.25 -16.97
C THR A 22 -5.36 -5.96 -16.93
N GLY A 23 -4.95 -4.95 -17.69
CA GLY A 23 -5.49 -3.59 -17.60
C GLY A 23 -4.94 -2.76 -16.43
N VAL A 24 -4.13 -3.34 -15.53
CA VAL A 24 -3.57 -2.68 -14.35
C VAL A 24 -2.05 -2.84 -14.32
N SER A 25 -1.34 -1.76 -14.01
CA SER A 25 0.11 -1.78 -13.86
C SER A 25 0.48 -2.14 -12.43
N VAL A 26 1.58 -2.89 -12.25
CA VAL A 26 2.21 -3.05 -10.91
C VAL A 26 2.87 -1.76 -10.40
N VAL A 27 3.12 -0.79 -11.28
CA VAL A 27 3.55 0.56 -10.89
C VAL A 27 2.31 1.45 -10.84
N ASP A 28 1.86 1.75 -9.62
CA ASP A 28 0.66 2.52 -9.36
C ASP A 28 0.91 4.04 -9.41
N ALA A 29 2.05 4.49 -8.90
CA ALA A 29 2.51 5.87 -8.96
C ALA A 29 4.02 5.96 -9.26
N TYR A 30 4.41 6.94 -10.09
CA TYR A 30 5.81 7.20 -10.41
C TYR A 30 6.14 8.68 -10.26
N PHE A 31 7.08 8.99 -9.36
CA PHE A 31 7.56 10.35 -9.06
C PHE A 31 9.08 10.49 -9.21
N GLY A 32 9.73 9.53 -9.89
CA GLY A 32 11.18 9.52 -10.10
C GLY A 32 11.66 10.34 -11.32
N PRO A 33 12.95 10.25 -11.67
CA PRO A 33 13.53 10.95 -12.82
C PRO A 33 12.81 10.64 -14.13
N ALA A 34 12.52 11.67 -14.93
CA ALA A 34 11.73 11.51 -16.16
C ALA A 34 12.24 10.42 -17.12
N HIS A 35 13.56 10.18 -17.20
CA HIS A 35 14.15 9.15 -18.07
C HIS A 35 13.90 7.71 -17.60
N LEU A 36 13.53 7.51 -16.33
CA LEU A 36 13.19 6.21 -15.74
C LEU A 36 11.68 5.98 -15.64
N SER A 37 10.85 6.91 -16.14
CA SER A 37 9.40 6.77 -16.14
C SER A 37 8.96 5.50 -16.89
N PRO A 38 7.98 4.71 -16.37
CA PRO A 38 7.40 3.55 -17.06
C PRO A 38 6.91 3.87 -18.48
N LEU A 39 6.39 5.08 -18.70
CA LEU A 39 5.92 5.57 -19.99
C LEU A 39 7.03 5.69 -21.05
N ARG A 40 8.29 5.68 -20.62
CA ARG A 40 9.47 5.72 -21.50
C ARG A 40 10.17 4.37 -21.61
N GLN A 41 9.65 3.35 -20.94
CA GLN A 41 10.22 2.01 -21.01
C GLN A 41 9.56 1.18 -22.11
N PRO A 42 10.26 0.16 -22.64
CA PRO A 42 9.69 -0.78 -23.59
C PRO A 42 8.35 -1.38 -23.13
N THR A 43 7.47 -1.66 -24.10
CA THR A 43 6.18 -2.34 -23.86
C THR A 43 6.15 -3.76 -24.44
N ASN A 44 7.09 -4.11 -25.32
CA ASN A 44 7.08 -5.35 -26.11
C ASN A 44 8.01 -6.44 -25.52
N ARG A 45 8.05 -6.56 -24.20
CA ARG A 45 8.93 -7.50 -23.48
C ARG A 45 8.14 -8.71 -22.99
N SER A 46 8.71 -9.91 -23.08
CA SER A 46 8.10 -11.12 -22.51
C SER A 46 8.35 -11.21 -21.00
N GLY A 47 7.47 -11.93 -20.28
CA GLY A 47 7.69 -12.22 -18.87
C GLY A 47 8.99 -12.98 -18.64
N LEU A 48 9.30 -13.96 -19.49
CA LEU A 48 10.54 -14.74 -19.45
C LEU A 48 11.81 -13.87 -19.53
N ASP A 49 11.86 -12.91 -20.47
CA ASP A 49 13.02 -12.03 -20.62
C ASP A 49 13.18 -11.13 -19.39
N LEU A 50 12.06 -10.59 -18.88
CA LEU A 50 12.06 -9.72 -17.70
C LEU A 50 12.45 -10.49 -16.44
N HIS A 51 11.94 -11.71 -16.27
CA HIS A 51 12.32 -12.60 -15.17
C HIS A 51 13.84 -12.79 -15.12
N ALA A 52 14.46 -13.14 -16.25
CA ALA A 52 15.91 -13.35 -16.30
C ALA A 52 16.70 -12.08 -15.92
N GLU A 53 16.31 -10.91 -16.43
CA GLU A 53 16.96 -9.64 -16.08
C GLU A 53 16.76 -9.24 -14.61
N LEU A 54 15.57 -9.50 -14.05
CA LEU A 54 15.26 -9.22 -12.65
C LEU A 54 16.09 -10.11 -11.71
N MET A 55 16.28 -11.39 -12.04
CA MET A 55 17.15 -12.27 -11.27
C MET A 55 18.61 -11.78 -11.32
N ALA A 56 19.10 -11.34 -12.48
CA ALA A 56 20.43 -10.75 -12.61
C ALA A 56 20.58 -9.45 -11.79
N VAL A 57 19.54 -8.60 -11.74
CA VAL A 57 19.52 -7.42 -10.88
C VAL A 57 19.53 -7.79 -9.40
N SER A 58 18.81 -8.84 -9.01
CA SER A 58 18.82 -9.35 -7.63
C SER A 58 20.22 -9.76 -7.18
N ASP A 59 20.94 -10.49 -8.03
CA ASP A 59 22.28 -10.97 -7.70
C ASP A 59 23.27 -9.81 -7.66
N ALA A 60 23.24 -8.96 -8.69
CA ALA A 60 24.07 -7.76 -8.75
C ALA A 60 23.81 -6.77 -7.60
N ALA A 61 22.59 -6.71 -7.05
CA ALA A 61 22.30 -5.84 -5.91
C ALA A 61 23.10 -6.25 -4.67
N ASN A 62 23.30 -7.54 -4.45
CA ASN A 62 24.08 -8.04 -3.32
C ASN A 62 25.60 -7.85 -3.54
N GLU A 63 26.06 -7.82 -4.78
CA GLU A 63 27.47 -7.63 -5.15
C GLU A 63 27.88 -6.16 -5.24
N GLU A 64 27.01 -5.29 -5.78
CA GLU A 64 27.32 -3.89 -6.06
C GLU A 64 26.96 -2.93 -4.91
N LEU A 65 26.01 -3.29 -4.03
CA LEU A 65 25.51 -2.40 -2.95
C LEU A 65 26.03 -2.80 -1.55
N THR A 66 27.25 -3.32 -1.47
CA THR A 66 27.84 -3.84 -0.22
C THR A 66 27.92 -2.81 0.91
N ASP A 67 28.11 -1.54 0.58
CA ASP A 67 28.19 -0.45 1.55
C ASP A 67 26.82 0.01 2.09
N THR A 68 25.74 -0.48 1.47
CA THR A 68 24.35 -0.13 1.84
C THR A 68 23.49 -1.39 1.96
N PRO A 69 23.71 -2.23 3.00
CA PRO A 69 23.10 -3.56 3.08
C PRO A 69 21.57 -3.55 3.09
N LEU A 70 20.94 -2.51 3.67
CA LEU A 70 19.48 -2.36 3.61
C LEU A 70 18.98 -2.09 2.19
N ARG A 71 19.72 -1.31 1.41
CA ARG A 71 19.40 -1.02 0.01
C ARG A 71 19.62 -2.26 -0.87
N ALA A 72 20.69 -3.00 -0.61
CA ALA A 72 20.96 -4.29 -1.27
C ALA A 72 19.79 -5.26 -1.02
N ALA A 73 19.38 -5.43 0.24
CA ALA A 73 18.26 -6.29 0.61
C ALA A 73 16.95 -5.86 -0.04
N TYR A 74 16.64 -4.55 -0.03
CA TYR A 74 15.46 -4.01 -0.69
C TYR A 74 15.45 -4.31 -2.19
N VAL A 75 16.48 -3.89 -2.93
CA VAL A 75 16.53 -4.08 -4.40
C VAL A 75 16.53 -5.56 -4.77
N SER A 76 17.25 -6.39 -4.02
CA SER A 76 17.31 -7.84 -4.26
C SER A 76 15.95 -8.51 -4.05
N SER A 77 15.26 -8.21 -2.94
CA SER A 77 13.96 -8.80 -2.64
C SER A 77 12.86 -8.32 -3.59
N GLU A 78 12.81 -7.03 -3.88
CA GLU A 78 11.83 -6.48 -4.83
C GLU A 78 12.02 -7.02 -6.25
N ALA A 79 13.28 -7.16 -6.71
CA ALA A 79 13.56 -7.75 -8.01
C ALA A 79 13.09 -9.22 -8.09
N ARG A 80 13.27 -10.00 -7.03
CA ARG A 80 12.76 -11.38 -6.95
C ARG A 80 11.23 -11.44 -6.92
N SER A 81 10.59 -10.51 -6.21
CA SER A 81 9.13 -10.39 -6.20
C SER A 81 8.58 -10.14 -7.60
N LEU A 82 9.14 -9.17 -8.32
CA LEU A 82 8.76 -8.88 -9.71
C LEU A 82 9.08 -10.04 -10.66
N ALA A 83 10.17 -10.77 -10.45
CA ALA A 83 10.45 -11.98 -11.23
C ALA A 83 9.34 -13.03 -11.03
N GLY A 84 8.88 -13.21 -9.79
CA GLY A 84 7.73 -14.05 -9.47
C GLY A 84 6.42 -13.59 -10.14
N VAL A 85 6.19 -12.29 -10.25
CA VAL A 85 5.07 -11.73 -11.03
C VAL A 85 5.19 -12.14 -12.50
N CYS A 86 6.38 -12.04 -13.10
CA CYS A 86 6.61 -12.47 -14.48
C CYS A 86 6.35 -13.97 -14.68
N GLU A 87 6.84 -14.83 -13.78
CA GLU A 87 6.56 -16.27 -13.80
C GLU A 87 5.06 -16.57 -13.74
N TRP A 88 4.33 -15.85 -12.88
CA TRP A 88 2.90 -16.03 -12.72
C TRP A 88 2.12 -15.65 -13.99
N ILE A 89 2.47 -14.50 -14.58
CA ILE A 89 1.81 -13.96 -15.77
C ILE A 89 2.04 -14.83 -17.01
N ASP A 90 3.21 -15.49 -17.10
CA ASP A 90 3.51 -16.44 -18.17
C ASP A 90 2.81 -17.81 -18.00
N GLY A 91 1.85 -17.92 -17.07
CA GLY A 91 1.02 -19.11 -16.86
C GLY A 91 1.57 -20.09 -15.84
N GLY A 92 2.58 -19.70 -15.06
CA GLY A 92 3.09 -20.48 -13.93
C GLY A 92 2.00 -20.70 -12.87
N THR A 93 2.03 -21.86 -12.21
CA THR A 93 1.14 -22.17 -11.09
C THR A 93 1.89 -22.03 -9.76
N MET A 94 1.36 -21.19 -8.87
CA MET A 94 1.91 -21.01 -7.52
C MET A 94 0.83 -21.26 -6.45
N PRO A 95 1.06 -22.14 -5.47
CA PRO A 95 0.22 -22.22 -4.29
C PRO A 95 0.15 -20.88 -3.56
N TYR A 96 -0.97 -20.56 -2.90
CA TYR A 96 -1.15 -19.27 -2.22
C TYR A 96 -0.01 -18.92 -1.25
N GLN A 97 0.47 -19.88 -0.47
CA GLN A 97 1.62 -19.67 0.42
C GLN A 97 2.87 -19.24 -0.35
N LYS A 98 3.12 -19.86 -1.51
CA LYS A 98 4.25 -19.51 -2.37
C LYS A 98 4.09 -18.12 -2.96
N VAL A 99 2.87 -17.72 -3.34
CA VAL A 99 2.59 -16.35 -3.78
C VAL A 99 2.91 -15.36 -2.67
N ALA A 100 2.47 -15.62 -1.44
CA ALA A 100 2.73 -14.73 -0.31
C ALA A 100 4.23 -14.60 0.00
N GLU A 101 4.95 -15.72 0.00
CA GLU A 101 6.40 -15.75 0.21
C GLU A 101 7.17 -15.05 -0.92
N THR A 102 6.78 -15.27 -2.18
CA THR A 102 7.45 -14.70 -3.34
C THR A 102 7.20 -13.19 -3.44
N LEU A 103 5.94 -12.76 -3.34
CA LEU A 103 5.58 -11.36 -3.61
C LEU A 103 5.91 -10.42 -2.46
N PHE A 104 5.77 -10.89 -1.22
CA PHE A 104 5.94 -10.04 -0.04
C PHE A 104 7.20 -10.36 0.76
N SER A 105 7.98 -11.37 0.36
CA SER A 105 9.12 -11.87 1.15
C SER A 105 8.73 -12.22 2.60
N LEU A 106 7.49 -12.66 2.79
CA LEU A 106 6.93 -12.97 4.11
C LEU A 106 6.85 -14.47 4.33
N LYS A 107 7.27 -14.92 5.51
CA LYS A 107 6.92 -16.26 5.98
C LYS A 107 5.52 -16.23 6.57
N VAL A 108 4.60 -16.98 5.96
CA VAL A 108 3.23 -17.10 6.48
C VAL A 108 3.26 -17.87 7.80
N HIS A 109 2.80 -17.22 8.87
CA HIS A 109 2.66 -17.82 10.18
C HIS A 109 1.17 -17.93 10.53
N PRO A 110 0.62 -19.15 10.70
CA PRO A 110 -0.75 -19.28 11.16
C PRO A 110 -0.85 -18.75 12.60
N TYR A 111 -1.86 -17.91 12.84
CA TYR A 111 -2.20 -17.53 14.21
C TYR A 111 -2.86 -18.72 14.93
N PRO A 112 -2.58 -18.93 16.22
CA PRO A 112 -3.25 -19.99 16.96
C PRO A 112 -4.72 -19.63 17.18
N ASP A 113 -5.61 -20.62 17.13
CA ASP A 113 -7.05 -20.44 17.41
C ASP A 113 -7.28 -19.74 18.76
N SER A 114 -6.43 -20.02 19.76
CA SER A 114 -6.48 -19.37 21.07
C SER A 114 -6.29 -17.85 21.03
N LEU A 115 -5.56 -17.31 20.06
CA LEU A 115 -5.47 -15.86 19.88
C LEU A 115 -6.79 -15.31 19.35
N VAL A 116 -7.39 -15.99 18.37
CA VAL A 116 -8.68 -15.59 17.78
C VAL A 116 -9.77 -15.59 18.86
N GLU A 117 -9.85 -16.64 19.68
CA GLU A 117 -10.81 -16.73 20.78
C GLU A 117 -10.61 -15.62 21.82
N ARG A 118 -9.37 -15.26 22.15
CA ARG A 118 -9.11 -14.14 23.07
C ARG A 118 -9.55 -12.80 22.49
N LEU A 119 -9.20 -12.52 21.24
CA LEU A 119 -9.60 -11.26 20.58
C LEU A 119 -11.11 -11.17 20.47
N ARG A 120 -11.77 -12.28 20.15
CA ARG A 120 -13.22 -12.39 20.13
C ARG A 120 -13.84 -12.09 21.50
N ALA A 121 -13.30 -12.66 22.57
CA ALA A 121 -13.75 -12.37 23.93
C ALA A 121 -13.59 -10.89 24.31
N THR A 122 -12.50 -10.24 23.89
CA THR A 122 -12.30 -8.79 24.08
C THR A 122 -13.40 -7.97 23.41
N VAL A 123 -13.80 -8.32 22.18
CA VAL A 123 -14.90 -7.63 21.49
C VAL A 123 -16.23 -7.91 22.16
N ALA A 124 -16.48 -9.16 22.58
CA ALA A 124 -17.71 -9.55 23.28
C ALA A 124 -17.88 -8.78 24.60
N GLU A 125 -16.81 -8.66 25.39
CA GLU A 125 -16.81 -7.87 26.62
C GLU A 125 -17.07 -6.38 26.34
N ALA A 126 -16.37 -5.81 25.36
CA ALA A 126 -16.53 -4.40 24.99
C ALA A 126 -17.95 -4.06 24.52
N LEU A 127 -18.63 -5.00 23.85
CA LEU A 127 -20.00 -4.85 23.36
C LEU A 127 -21.05 -5.40 24.34
N SER A 128 -20.63 -5.91 25.50
CA SER A 128 -21.53 -6.58 26.47
C SER A 128 -22.38 -7.69 25.83
N ALA A 129 -21.82 -8.42 24.87
CA ALA A 129 -22.51 -9.48 24.15
C ALA A 129 -22.45 -10.80 24.95
N PRO A 130 -23.60 -11.34 25.40
CA PRO A 130 -23.64 -12.54 26.24
C PRO A 130 -23.32 -13.83 25.49
N ASP A 131 -23.48 -13.85 24.18
CA ASP A 131 -23.25 -15.00 23.31
C ASP A 131 -22.84 -14.56 21.89
N ASP A 132 -22.60 -15.56 21.04
CA ASP A 132 -22.08 -15.40 19.69
C ASP A 132 -23.07 -14.70 18.74
N GLU A 133 -24.37 -14.94 18.93
CA GLU A 133 -25.43 -14.33 18.12
C GLU A 133 -25.56 -12.84 18.47
N ALA A 134 -25.59 -12.52 19.76
CA ALA A 134 -25.59 -11.15 20.25
C ALA A 134 -24.32 -10.38 19.85
N LEU A 135 -23.15 -11.05 19.84
CA LEU A 135 -21.90 -10.44 19.38
C LEU A 135 -21.97 -10.10 17.89
N TYR A 136 -22.45 -11.03 17.07
CA TYR A 136 -22.63 -10.81 15.64
C TYR A 136 -23.57 -9.64 15.38
N ASP A 137 -24.73 -9.60 16.05
CA ASP A 137 -25.68 -8.52 15.91
C ASP A 137 -25.12 -7.18 16.39
N ALA A 138 -24.43 -7.14 17.53
CA ALA A 138 -23.83 -5.91 18.04
C ALA A 138 -22.77 -5.35 17.09
N VAL A 139 -21.91 -6.20 16.52
CA VAL A 139 -20.91 -5.77 15.52
C VAL A 139 -21.59 -5.27 14.25
N ARG A 140 -22.62 -5.96 13.76
CA ARG A 140 -23.36 -5.56 12.57
C ARG A 140 -24.08 -4.22 12.78
N ILE A 141 -24.76 -4.05 13.92
CA ILE A 141 -25.43 -2.80 14.29
C ILE A 141 -24.41 -1.66 14.38
N PHE A 142 -23.29 -1.85 15.08
CA PHE A 142 -22.23 -0.86 15.16
C PHE A 142 -21.70 -0.47 13.77
N GLN A 143 -21.49 -1.46 12.89
CA GLN A 143 -21.09 -1.21 11.52
C GLN A 143 -22.12 -0.36 10.79
N ASP A 144 -23.40 -0.78 10.81
CA ASP A 144 -24.53 -0.17 10.10
C ASP A 144 -24.89 1.24 10.58
N GLU A 145 -24.97 1.46 11.90
CA GLU A 145 -25.35 2.75 12.49
C GLU A 145 -24.34 3.86 12.21
N GLY A 146 -23.06 3.49 12.08
CA GLY A 146 -22.01 4.45 11.77
C GLY A 146 -21.83 4.71 10.27
N LEU A 147 -22.56 4.03 9.38
CA LEU A 147 -22.34 4.17 7.93
C LEU A 147 -22.76 5.54 7.41
N ILE A 148 -21.79 6.23 6.81
CA ILE A 148 -21.96 7.47 6.05
C ILE A 148 -21.52 7.24 4.60
N GLU A 149 -22.22 7.87 3.65
CA GLU A 149 -21.91 7.80 2.21
C GLU A 149 -22.34 9.08 1.48
N GLY A 150 -21.87 9.23 0.23
CA GLY A 150 -22.29 10.35 -0.63
C GLY A 150 -22.03 11.73 -0.02
N ALA A 151 -23.08 12.55 0.08
CA ALA A 151 -22.97 13.94 0.54
C ALA A 151 -22.59 14.05 2.02
N GLU A 152 -23.05 13.13 2.87
CA GLU A 152 -22.69 13.15 4.29
C GLU A 152 -21.20 12.86 4.49
N LEU A 153 -20.67 11.88 3.75
CA LEU A 153 -19.25 11.58 3.75
C LEU A 153 -18.42 12.73 3.17
N GLU A 154 -18.90 13.37 2.12
CA GLU A 154 -18.27 14.55 1.53
C GLU A 154 -18.18 15.71 2.53
N GLU A 155 -19.26 15.99 3.26
CA GLU A 155 -19.27 16.99 4.33
C GLU A 155 -18.33 16.60 5.48
N TRP A 156 -18.33 15.33 5.87
CA TRP A 156 -17.43 14.85 6.93
C TRP A 156 -15.96 15.03 6.55
N ILE A 157 -15.59 14.71 5.30
CA ILE A 157 -14.23 14.90 4.77
C ILE A 157 -13.90 16.40 4.68
N GLY A 158 -14.78 17.22 4.08
CA GLY A 158 -14.53 18.65 3.92
C GLY A 158 -14.45 19.40 5.25
N GLY A 159 -15.20 19.00 6.27
CA GLY A 159 -15.22 19.68 7.57
C GLY A 159 -14.30 19.05 8.61
N THR A 160 -14.59 17.79 8.99
CA THR A 160 -13.95 17.13 10.14
C THR A 160 -12.52 16.70 9.81
N LEU A 161 -12.30 16.17 8.61
CA LEU A 161 -10.99 15.66 8.24
C LEU A 161 -9.96 16.76 8.02
N GLU A 162 -10.35 17.87 7.37
CA GLU A 162 -9.44 19.01 7.18
C GLU A 162 -8.91 19.54 8.52
N GLN A 163 -9.77 19.65 9.54
CA GLN A 163 -9.37 20.04 10.90
C GLN A 163 -8.44 19.02 11.55
N ARG A 164 -8.73 17.72 11.39
CA ARG A 164 -7.93 16.64 11.97
C ARG A 164 -6.60 16.41 11.24
N SER A 165 -6.47 16.79 9.98
CA SER A 165 -5.24 16.61 9.20
C SER A 165 -4.02 17.26 9.87
N THR A 166 -4.19 18.45 10.45
CA THR A 166 -3.13 19.16 11.17
C THR A 166 -2.71 18.39 12.43
N GLU A 167 -3.67 17.77 13.13
CA GLU A 167 -3.39 16.91 14.27
C GLU A 167 -2.62 15.65 13.85
N VAL A 168 -3.04 15.00 12.74
CA VAL A 168 -2.35 13.82 12.20
C VAL A 168 -0.90 14.16 11.84
N GLY A 169 -0.67 15.26 11.12
CA GLY A 169 0.68 15.69 10.77
C GLY A 169 1.55 15.97 11.99
N ARG A 170 1.00 16.61 13.03
CA ARG A 170 1.71 16.79 14.31
C ARG A 170 2.07 15.45 14.98
N LEU A 171 1.15 14.48 14.97
CA LEU A 171 1.42 13.15 15.54
C LEU A 171 2.55 12.43 14.78
N PHE A 172 2.59 12.53 13.45
CA PHE A 172 3.67 11.96 12.64
C PHE A 172 4.99 12.68 12.87
N ASP A 173 4.98 14.02 12.99
CA ASP A 173 6.19 14.77 13.34
C ASP A 173 6.79 14.31 14.68
N GLU A 174 5.94 14.22 15.71
CA GLU A 174 6.36 13.83 17.06
C GLU A 174 6.84 12.37 17.15
N ARG A 175 6.16 11.44 16.46
CA ARG A 175 6.40 10.00 16.62
C ARG A 175 7.32 9.40 15.57
N VAL A 176 7.28 9.90 14.34
CA VAL A 176 7.99 9.36 13.18
C VAL A 176 9.14 10.27 12.77
N PHE A 177 8.87 11.52 12.36
CA PHE A 177 9.93 12.40 11.84
C PHE A 177 10.98 12.76 12.90
N SER A 178 10.58 12.88 14.17
CA SER A 178 11.52 13.08 15.28
C SER A 178 12.57 11.97 15.41
N LYS A 179 12.32 10.80 14.82
CA LYS A 179 13.23 9.64 14.82
C LYS A 179 14.13 9.60 13.59
N MET A 180 13.87 10.41 12.56
CA MET A 180 14.54 10.28 11.26
C MET A 180 15.96 10.84 11.21
N GLY A 181 16.51 11.42 12.28
CA GLY A 181 17.90 11.94 12.30
C GLY A 181 18.17 13.13 11.35
N VAL A 182 17.20 13.48 10.51
CA VAL A 182 17.17 14.62 9.60
C VAL A 182 15.89 15.40 9.86
N ARG A 183 15.92 16.71 9.59
CA ARG A 183 14.72 17.53 9.65
C ARG A 183 13.85 17.22 8.43
N VAL A 184 12.66 16.70 8.67
CA VAL A 184 11.62 16.56 7.66
C VAL A 184 10.76 17.83 7.67
N THR A 185 10.41 18.33 6.49
CA THR A 185 9.41 19.40 6.35
C THR A 185 8.20 18.78 5.69
N ASP A 186 7.15 18.59 6.48
CA ASP A 186 5.85 18.11 6.02
C ASP A 186 5.16 19.23 5.23
N ASN A 187 4.99 19.04 3.91
CA ASN A 187 4.31 19.98 3.02
C ASN A 187 2.81 19.68 2.88
N GLY A 188 2.28 18.79 3.70
CA GLY A 188 0.86 18.58 3.93
C GLY A 188 0.18 17.64 2.94
N VAL A 189 -1.05 17.28 3.32
CA VAL A 189 -1.94 16.40 2.56
C VAL A 189 -3.20 17.19 2.21
N LEU A 190 -3.52 17.26 0.91
CA LEU A 190 -4.81 17.76 0.46
C LEU A 190 -5.82 16.61 0.44
N TYR A 191 -7.03 16.84 0.96
CA TYR A 191 -8.11 15.86 0.97
C TYR A 191 -9.15 16.21 -0.09
N GLU A 192 -9.48 15.25 -0.95
CA GLU A 192 -10.46 15.43 -2.02
C GLU A 192 -11.48 14.28 -2.02
N THR A 193 -12.68 14.57 -2.50
CA THR A 193 -13.72 13.57 -2.75
C THR A 193 -13.82 13.27 -4.24
N VAL A 194 -14.03 12.00 -4.58
CA VAL A 194 -14.18 11.55 -5.97
C VAL A 194 -15.27 10.50 -6.11
N ARG A 195 -15.68 10.24 -7.36
CA ARG A 195 -16.66 9.20 -7.73
C ARG A 195 -16.14 8.35 -8.88
N GLY A 196 -16.76 7.18 -9.08
CA GLY A 196 -16.49 6.26 -10.18
C GLY A 196 -15.12 5.56 -10.08
N LYS A 197 -14.48 5.57 -8.92
CA LYS A 197 -13.18 4.94 -8.70
C LYS A 197 -13.35 3.50 -8.19
N PRO A 198 -12.41 2.59 -8.50
CA PRO A 198 -12.49 1.21 -8.03
C PRO A 198 -12.12 1.06 -6.55
N TRP A 199 -11.33 2.00 -5.99
CA TRP A 199 -10.83 2.00 -4.62
C TRP A 199 -11.72 2.83 -3.67
N SER A 200 -11.44 2.74 -2.36
CA SER A 200 -12.15 3.49 -1.30
C SER A 200 -11.42 4.76 -0.90
N GLY A 201 -10.12 4.67 -0.64
CA GLY A 201 -9.20 5.80 -0.46
C GLY A 201 -7.96 5.56 -1.31
N TYR A 202 -7.27 6.65 -1.68
CA TYR A 202 -5.99 6.55 -2.37
C TYR A 202 -5.13 7.79 -2.14
N ASN A 203 -3.87 7.60 -1.77
CA ASN A 203 -2.86 8.65 -1.69
C ASN A 203 -2.10 8.80 -3.01
N TYR A 204 -2.07 10.01 -3.55
CA TYR A 204 -1.17 10.40 -4.63
C TYR A 204 -0.01 11.23 -4.07
N TYR A 205 1.11 10.56 -3.78
CA TYR A 205 2.33 11.23 -3.36
C TYR A 205 2.90 12.10 -4.50
N GLN A 206 3.05 13.39 -4.23
CA GLN A 206 3.53 14.40 -5.18
C GLN A 206 5.03 14.68 -5.04
N GLY A 207 5.73 13.97 -4.15
CA GLY A 207 7.11 14.25 -3.79
C GLY A 207 7.24 15.33 -2.72
N ASN A 208 8.42 15.37 -2.09
CA ASN A 208 8.77 16.34 -1.04
C ASN A 208 7.76 16.37 0.12
N PHE A 209 7.28 15.22 0.62
CA PHE A 209 6.29 15.19 1.71
C PHE A 209 5.07 16.05 1.38
N LYS A 210 4.52 15.89 0.17
CA LYS A 210 3.26 16.50 -0.27
C LYS A 210 2.40 15.43 -0.92
N SER A 211 1.14 15.33 -0.54
CA SER A 211 0.21 14.33 -1.12
C SER A 211 -1.17 14.91 -1.40
N VAL A 212 -1.91 14.17 -2.22
CA VAL A 212 -3.36 14.33 -2.36
C VAL A 212 -4.02 13.01 -1.95
N ASN A 213 -4.83 13.02 -0.91
CA ASN A 213 -5.64 11.88 -0.49
C ASN A 213 -7.04 12.03 -1.07
N GLN A 214 -7.41 11.11 -1.94
CA GLN A 214 -8.73 11.09 -2.54
C GLN A 214 -9.59 10.00 -1.87
N PHE A 215 -10.84 10.33 -1.58
CA PHE A 215 -11.81 9.43 -0.99
C PHE A 215 -12.99 9.23 -1.94
N ASN A 216 -13.29 7.97 -2.23
CA ASN A 216 -14.38 7.63 -3.12
C ASN A 216 -15.71 7.63 -2.35
N ILE A 217 -16.53 8.64 -2.63
CA ILE A 217 -17.82 8.83 -1.94
C ILE A 217 -18.96 7.96 -2.48
N ASP A 218 -18.67 7.08 -3.45
CA ASP A 218 -19.55 5.97 -3.83
C ASP A 218 -19.40 4.76 -2.88
N ARG A 219 -18.43 4.82 -1.95
CA ARG A 219 -18.24 3.80 -0.91
C ARG A 219 -18.84 4.26 0.41
N ARG A 220 -19.21 3.28 1.23
CA ARG A 220 -19.69 3.49 2.61
C ARG A 220 -18.53 3.40 3.57
N PHE A 221 -18.51 4.30 4.55
CA PHE A 221 -17.53 4.29 5.63
C PHE A 221 -18.24 4.37 6.95
N ASN A 222 -17.68 3.73 7.97
CA ASN A 222 -18.16 3.94 9.32
C ASN A 222 -17.46 5.17 9.92
N ARG A 223 -18.26 6.15 10.38
CA ARG A 223 -17.81 7.43 10.94
C ARG A 223 -16.85 7.29 12.12
N ASP A 224 -16.93 6.19 12.86
CA ASP A 224 -16.13 5.95 14.05
C ASP A 224 -14.78 5.29 13.70
N SER A 225 -14.68 4.63 12.55
CA SER A 225 -13.45 3.94 12.11
C SER A 225 -12.74 4.59 10.92
N ILE A 226 -13.38 5.53 10.22
CA ILE A 226 -12.80 6.23 9.05
C ILE A 226 -11.46 6.91 9.36
N MET A 227 -11.22 7.32 10.61
CA MET A 227 -9.91 7.84 11.03
C MET A 227 -8.77 6.82 10.83
N GLY A 228 -9.04 5.52 10.96
CA GLY A 228 -8.05 4.49 10.66
C GLY A 228 -7.57 4.55 9.21
N ILE A 229 -8.49 4.83 8.28
CA ILE A 229 -8.17 5.01 6.86
C ILE A 229 -7.39 6.30 6.65
N VAL A 230 -7.76 7.38 7.33
CA VAL A 230 -6.99 8.64 7.28
C VAL A 230 -5.55 8.42 7.72
N TYR A 231 -5.33 7.70 8.81
CA TYR A 231 -3.97 7.38 9.28
C TYR A 231 -3.24 6.52 8.25
N HIS A 232 -3.89 5.48 7.71
CA HIS A 232 -3.31 4.65 6.66
C HIS A 232 -2.90 5.45 5.42
N GLU A 233 -3.76 6.34 4.93
CA GLU A 233 -3.43 7.18 3.78
C GLU A 233 -2.36 8.24 4.10
N TYR A 234 -2.19 8.60 5.38
CA TYR A 234 -1.07 9.44 5.82
C TYR A 234 0.25 8.67 5.90
N GLU A 235 0.23 7.36 6.15
CA GLU A 235 1.44 6.52 6.06
C GLU A 235 2.05 6.61 4.66
N HIS A 236 1.21 6.56 3.61
CA HIS A 236 1.64 6.71 2.21
C HIS A 236 2.24 8.09 1.89
N HIS A 237 1.92 9.11 2.68
CA HIS A 237 2.50 10.45 2.51
C HIS A 237 3.96 10.53 3.00
N VAL A 238 4.33 9.66 3.94
CA VAL A 238 5.66 9.66 4.58
C VAL A 238 6.55 8.49 4.17
N SER A 239 6.00 7.51 3.45
CA SER A 239 6.68 6.30 2.94
C SER A 239 7.45 6.54 1.66
#